data_AF-A0A427Z667-F1
#
_entry.id   AF-A0A427Z667-F1
#
_cell.length_a   1.000
_cell.length_b   1.000
_cell.length_c   1.000
_cell.angle_alpha   90.00
_cell.angle_beta   90.00
_cell.angle_gamma   90.00
#
_symmetry.space_group_name_H-M   'P 1'
#
loop_
_entity.id
_entity.type
_entity.pdbx_description
1 polymer ?
#
loop_
_entity_poly.entity_id
_entity_poly.type
_entity_poly.pdbx_seq_one_letter_code
_entity_poly.pdbx_strand_id
1 'polypeptide(L)'
;MLSITEKNKTKQSVSQSNQIVSPSKKLEDKKTEVKKFAESLTVSPEKSGPFLWTVDKAVSLPMDKDKGGAVLEDVLKEFGKPVEADSWIDFSANNEIQKHIRLFWKEKNGAIGYVSLTFAEFDGVYKLISKYHSNLTSYEIKVDKNPNRGFLWTQEYIDSLVIGAREGTDKGTVYDEIVSNVGLPLYQTFSGEDKQLQMRVTYHNPHSFKNPDQLKSVNLEFYKQEDGTWRLVSKQSQ
;
A
#
# COMPACT_ATOMS: atom_id res chain seq x y z
N MET A 1 88.30 -39.65 -12.85
CA MET A 1 87.34 -39.10 -13.84
C MET A 1 86.24 -38.39 -13.04
N LEU A 2 86.07 -37.06 -13.12
CA LEU A 2 85.27 -36.32 -14.13
C LEU A 2 83.82 -36.83 -14.19
N SER A 3 82.72 -36.08 -14.26
CA SER A 3 82.35 -34.66 -14.09
C SER A 3 80.84 -34.54 -14.46
N ILE A 4 80.05 -33.82 -13.63
CA ILE A 4 79.00 -32.81 -13.95
C ILE A 4 77.69 -33.16 -14.76
N THR A 5 76.56 -32.60 -14.24
CA THR A 5 75.33 -32.03 -14.90
C THR A 5 74.21 -32.97 -15.39
N GLU A 6 72.89 -32.67 -15.36
CA GLU A 6 72.15 -31.39 -15.37
C GLU A 6 70.66 -31.52 -14.94
N LYS A 7 70.02 -30.37 -14.73
CA LYS A 7 68.62 -30.09 -14.31
C LYS A 7 67.55 -30.60 -15.28
N ASN A 8 66.33 -30.82 -14.76
CA ASN A 8 65.16 -30.14 -15.34
C ASN A 8 64.03 -29.89 -14.33
N LYS A 9 63.71 -28.59 -14.16
CA LYS A 9 62.53 -28.06 -13.46
C LYS A 9 61.34 -28.14 -14.41
N THR A 10 60.34 -28.96 -14.12
CA THR A 10 59.04 -28.87 -14.79
C THR A 10 58.15 -27.91 -14.01
N LYS A 11 57.79 -26.80 -14.66
CA LYS A 11 56.92 -25.74 -14.15
C LYS A 11 55.56 -26.32 -13.76
N GLN A 12 55.20 -26.12 -12.50
CA GLN A 12 53.85 -26.32 -11.99
C GLN A 12 52.95 -25.26 -12.64
N SER A 13 52.07 -25.70 -13.54
CA SER A 13 51.03 -24.86 -14.11
C SER A 13 50.06 -24.48 -13.00
N VAL A 14 49.95 -23.18 -12.72
CA VAL A 14 48.98 -22.62 -11.79
C VAL A 14 47.60 -22.85 -12.41
N SER A 15 46.87 -23.85 -11.91
CA SER A 15 45.47 -24.02 -12.29
C SER A 15 44.71 -22.79 -11.81
N GLN A 16 44.16 -22.01 -12.74
CA GLN A 16 43.15 -21.01 -12.45
C GLN A 16 42.03 -21.71 -11.66
N SER A 17 41.86 -21.34 -10.39
CA SER A 17 40.73 -21.82 -9.61
C SER A 17 39.48 -21.22 -10.23
N ASN A 18 38.75 -22.00 -11.00
CA ASN A 18 37.34 -21.73 -11.23
C ASN A 18 36.67 -21.80 -9.86
N GLN A 19 36.45 -20.64 -9.24
CA GLN A 19 35.63 -20.56 -8.04
C GLN A 19 34.25 -21.08 -8.42
N ILE A 20 33.93 -22.29 -7.96
CA ILE A 20 32.61 -22.87 -8.06
C ILE A 20 31.72 -22.00 -7.15
N VAL A 21 31.05 -21.01 -7.74
CA VAL A 21 30.06 -20.21 -7.02
C VAL A 21 28.83 -21.08 -6.82
N SER A 22 28.62 -21.56 -5.60
CA SER A 22 27.46 -22.36 -5.23
C SER A 22 26.16 -21.63 -5.58
N PRO A 23 25.10 -22.32 -6.05
CA PRO A 23 23.82 -21.72 -6.40
C PRO A 23 23.23 -20.82 -5.30
N SER A 24 23.42 -21.20 -4.02
CA SER A 24 22.98 -20.43 -2.85
C SER A 24 23.69 -19.07 -2.73
N LYS A 25 24.97 -18.99 -3.10
CA LYS A 25 25.73 -17.73 -3.07
C LYS A 25 25.24 -16.75 -4.13
N LYS A 26 24.97 -17.24 -5.35
CA LYS A 26 24.40 -16.41 -6.43
C LYS A 26 23.04 -15.81 -6.05
N LEU A 27 22.20 -16.56 -5.35
CA LEU A 27 20.90 -16.07 -4.90
C LEU A 27 21.05 -14.99 -3.82
N GLU A 28 21.98 -15.18 -2.88
CA GLU A 28 22.26 -14.21 -1.82
C GLU A 28 22.87 -12.90 -2.36
N ASP A 29 23.76 -13.01 -3.35
CA ASP A 29 24.33 -11.86 -4.06
C ASP A 29 23.21 -11.05 -4.74
N LYS A 30 22.25 -11.73 -5.39
CA LYS A 30 21.08 -11.09 -6.01
C LYS A 30 20.17 -10.42 -4.98
N LYS A 31 19.87 -11.07 -3.85
CA LYS A 31 19.07 -10.44 -2.77
C LYS A 31 19.73 -9.16 -2.27
N THR A 32 21.05 -9.21 -2.09
CA THR A 32 21.85 -8.05 -1.65
C THR A 32 21.82 -6.92 -2.69
N GLU A 33 21.89 -7.25 -3.97
CA GLU A 33 21.78 -6.28 -5.07
C GLU A 33 20.42 -5.57 -5.07
N VAL A 34 19.32 -6.32 -5.01
CA VAL A 34 17.95 -5.74 -4.98
C VAL A 34 17.77 -4.86 -3.74
N LYS A 35 18.26 -5.30 -2.59
CA LYS A 35 18.19 -4.52 -1.35
C LYS A 35 18.90 -3.18 -1.48
N LYS A 36 20.15 -3.18 -1.97
CA LYS A 36 20.90 -1.93 -2.18
C LYS A 36 20.23 -1.02 -3.20
N PHE A 37 19.64 -1.60 -4.25
CA PHE A 37 18.87 -0.84 -5.22
C PHE A 37 17.66 -0.17 -4.55
N ALA A 38 16.83 -0.92 -3.83
CA ALA A 38 15.67 -0.39 -3.13
C ALA A 38 16.04 0.73 -2.13
N GLU A 39 17.08 0.52 -1.32
CA GLU A 39 17.61 1.51 -0.37
C GLU A 39 18.06 2.80 -1.08
N SER A 40 18.69 2.69 -2.27
CA SER A 40 19.15 3.86 -3.05
C SER A 40 18.02 4.76 -3.57
N LEU A 41 16.79 4.24 -3.64
CA LEU A 41 15.61 4.98 -4.06
C LEU A 41 15.06 5.87 -2.92
N THR A 42 15.42 5.58 -1.67
CA THR A 42 14.89 6.26 -0.50
C THR A 42 15.56 7.61 -0.23
N VAL A 43 14.91 8.44 0.57
CA VAL A 43 15.44 9.67 1.13
C VAL A 43 15.09 9.75 2.62
N SER A 44 15.94 10.40 3.43
CA SER A 44 15.61 10.55 4.84
C SER A 44 14.31 11.35 5.02
N PRO A 45 13.48 11.03 6.04
CA PRO A 45 12.21 11.72 6.26
C PRO A 45 12.36 13.24 6.34
N GLU A 46 13.44 13.77 6.90
CA GLU A 46 13.68 15.21 7.03
C GLU A 46 13.89 15.86 5.66
N LYS A 47 14.53 15.13 4.72
CA LYS A 47 14.88 15.60 3.38
C LYS A 47 13.84 15.24 2.32
N SER A 48 12.80 14.48 2.65
CA SER A 48 11.75 14.15 1.68
C SER A 48 10.97 15.40 1.25
N GLY A 49 10.53 15.40 0.00
CA GLY A 49 9.73 16.49 -0.59
C GLY A 49 8.32 16.58 -0.01
N PRO A 50 7.46 17.44 -0.58
CA PRO A 50 6.05 17.49 -0.22
C PRO A 50 5.37 16.14 -0.49
N PHE A 51 4.37 15.79 0.33
CA PHE A 51 3.57 14.59 0.13
C PHE A 51 2.47 14.87 -0.89
N LEU A 52 2.64 14.33 -2.11
CA LEU A 52 1.81 14.66 -3.28
C LEU A 52 0.65 13.69 -3.56
N TRP A 53 0.48 12.69 -2.69
CA TRP A 53 -0.49 11.61 -2.85
C TRP A 53 -1.90 12.04 -2.42
N THR A 54 -2.89 11.69 -3.23
CA THR A 54 -4.32 11.78 -2.94
C THR A 54 -4.98 10.43 -3.25
N VAL A 55 -6.20 10.21 -2.76
CA VAL A 55 -6.96 8.98 -3.10
C VAL A 55 -7.07 8.84 -4.62
N ASP A 56 -7.41 9.92 -5.32
CA ASP A 56 -7.63 9.91 -6.78
C ASP A 56 -6.37 9.52 -7.56
N LYS A 57 -5.21 10.02 -7.14
CA LYS A 57 -3.92 9.65 -7.74
C LYS A 57 -3.55 8.21 -7.45
N ALA A 58 -3.75 7.75 -6.21
CA ALA A 58 -3.46 6.36 -5.84
C ALA A 58 -4.38 5.38 -6.61
N VAL A 59 -5.66 5.69 -6.75
CA VAL A 59 -6.65 4.88 -7.48
C VAL A 59 -6.36 4.86 -8.97
N SER A 60 -6.08 6.01 -9.58
CA SER A 60 -5.82 6.12 -11.03
C SER A 60 -4.50 5.49 -11.48
N LEU A 61 -3.56 5.26 -10.56
CA LEU A 61 -2.26 4.66 -10.88
C LEU A 61 -2.43 3.26 -11.52
N PRO A 62 -1.99 3.06 -12.78
CA PRO A 62 -2.14 1.78 -13.47
C PRO A 62 -1.43 0.66 -12.71
N MET A 63 -2.10 -0.48 -12.54
CA MET A 63 -1.56 -1.65 -11.85
C MET A 63 -2.14 -2.92 -12.44
N ASP A 64 -1.29 -3.91 -12.64
CA ASP A 64 -1.66 -5.26 -13.03
C ASP A 64 -0.69 -6.23 -12.35
N LYS A 65 -1.22 -7.24 -11.67
CA LYS A 65 -0.41 -8.17 -10.88
C LYS A 65 0.52 -9.03 -11.74
N ASP A 66 0.09 -9.34 -12.96
CA ASP A 66 0.76 -10.30 -13.84
C ASP A 66 1.61 -9.62 -14.90
N LYS A 67 1.20 -8.43 -15.36
CA LYS A 67 1.85 -7.69 -16.46
C LYS A 67 2.60 -6.44 -15.99
N GLY A 68 2.37 -6.03 -14.76
CA GLY A 68 2.80 -4.73 -14.25
C GLY A 68 1.99 -3.57 -14.84
N GLY A 69 1.92 -2.47 -14.10
CA GLY A 69 1.28 -1.23 -14.52
C GLY A 69 2.29 -0.08 -14.64
N ALA A 70 2.12 0.93 -13.81
CA ALA A 70 2.96 2.13 -13.77
C ALA A 70 4.44 1.77 -13.61
N VAL A 71 5.29 2.47 -14.37
CA VAL A 71 6.74 2.30 -14.33
C VAL A 71 7.31 3.05 -13.13
N LEU A 72 8.23 2.41 -12.40
CA LEU A 72 8.84 2.95 -11.17
C LEU A 72 9.41 4.36 -11.36
N GLU A 73 10.15 4.58 -12.44
CA GLU A 73 10.81 5.86 -12.73
C GLU A 73 9.81 6.99 -12.89
N ASP A 74 8.66 6.73 -13.53
CA ASP A 74 7.58 7.71 -13.69
C ASP A 74 6.91 8.02 -12.35
N VAL A 75 6.69 7.01 -11.51
CA VAL A 75 6.14 7.19 -10.15
C VAL A 75 7.10 8.04 -9.31
N LEU A 76 8.40 7.75 -9.32
CA LEU A 76 9.39 8.53 -8.57
C LEU A 76 9.51 9.97 -9.09
N LYS A 77 9.34 10.18 -10.39
CA LYS A 77 9.35 11.51 -11.01
C LYS A 77 8.12 12.33 -10.59
N GLU A 78 6.95 11.70 -10.51
CA GLU A 78 5.70 12.37 -10.16
C GLU A 78 5.56 12.61 -8.65
N PHE A 79 5.88 11.60 -7.83
CA PHE A 79 5.60 11.60 -6.39
C PHE A 79 6.84 11.81 -5.52
N GLY A 80 8.01 11.93 -6.13
CA GLY A 80 9.28 12.06 -5.44
C GLY A 80 9.73 10.75 -4.77
N LYS A 81 10.87 10.83 -4.08
CA LYS A 81 11.48 9.68 -3.42
C LYS A 81 10.68 9.21 -2.19
N PRO A 82 10.51 7.89 -2.01
CA PRO A 82 9.94 7.31 -0.78
C PRO A 82 10.88 7.50 0.41
N VAL A 83 10.35 7.33 1.61
CA VAL A 83 11.12 7.46 2.87
C VAL A 83 11.64 6.12 3.38
N GLU A 84 11.09 5.03 2.88
CA GLU A 84 11.42 3.66 3.29
C GLU A 84 11.22 2.72 2.10
N ALA A 85 11.98 1.62 2.10
CA ALA A 85 11.88 0.60 1.08
C ALA A 85 12.17 -0.78 1.67
N ASP A 86 11.45 -1.78 1.18
CA ASP A 86 11.72 -3.20 1.36
C ASP A 86 12.04 -3.85 0.01
N SER A 87 12.63 -5.03 0.06
CA SER A 87 12.88 -5.85 -1.13
C SER A 87 12.90 -7.32 -0.82
N TRP A 88 12.54 -8.13 -1.81
CA TRP A 88 12.68 -9.58 -1.76
C TRP A 88 12.83 -10.14 -3.17
N ILE A 89 13.12 -11.44 -3.22
CA ILE A 89 13.16 -12.21 -4.45
C ILE A 89 12.18 -13.36 -4.30
N ASP A 90 11.39 -13.59 -5.34
CA ASP A 90 10.53 -14.77 -5.46
C ASP A 90 10.88 -15.53 -6.75
N PHE A 91 10.23 -16.67 -6.97
CA PHE A 91 10.32 -17.43 -8.19
C PHE A 91 8.99 -17.34 -8.96
N SER A 92 9.08 -17.02 -10.25
CA SER A 92 7.93 -17.09 -11.14
C SER A 92 7.47 -18.54 -11.33
N ALA A 93 6.29 -18.73 -11.94
CA ALA A 93 5.78 -20.07 -12.26
C ALA A 93 6.74 -20.90 -13.14
N ASN A 94 7.66 -20.24 -13.87
CA ASN A 94 8.68 -20.88 -14.70
C ASN A 94 10.02 -21.08 -13.96
N ASN A 95 10.05 -20.94 -12.62
CA ASN A 95 11.24 -20.97 -11.77
C ASN A 95 12.29 -19.89 -12.09
N GLU A 96 11.88 -18.80 -12.72
CA GLU A 96 12.75 -17.66 -12.94
C GLU A 96 12.75 -16.73 -11.73
N ILE A 97 13.91 -16.13 -11.45
CA ILE A 97 14.05 -15.17 -10.35
C ILE A 97 13.23 -13.92 -10.68
N GLN A 98 12.29 -13.59 -9.82
CA GLN A 98 11.52 -12.35 -9.87
C GLN A 98 11.96 -11.44 -8.73
N LYS A 99 12.43 -10.24 -9.07
CA LYS A 99 12.89 -9.24 -8.09
C LYS A 99 11.73 -8.32 -7.75
N HIS A 100 11.53 -8.09 -6.45
CA HIS A 100 10.48 -7.24 -5.93
C HIS A 100 11.06 -6.15 -5.05
N ILE A 101 10.49 -4.95 -5.18
CA ILE A 101 10.73 -3.85 -4.25
C ILE A 101 9.38 -3.31 -3.76
N ARG A 102 9.35 -2.84 -2.52
CA ARG A 102 8.19 -2.16 -1.96
C ARG A 102 8.62 -0.82 -1.41
N LEU A 103 7.95 0.24 -1.84
CA LEU A 103 8.31 1.61 -1.54
C LEU A 103 7.23 2.27 -0.72
N PHE A 104 7.62 3.09 0.25
CA PHE A 104 6.70 3.71 1.19
C PHE A 104 6.84 5.23 1.20
N TRP A 105 5.73 5.92 0.98
CA TRP A 105 5.60 7.36 1.21
C TRP A 105 4.77 7.57 2.47
N LYS A 106 5.27 8.46 3.33
CA LYS A 106 4.61 8.84 4.59
C LYS A 106 4.50 10.35 4.63
N GLU A 107 3.34 10.85 4.99
CA GLU A 107 3.14 12.27 5.23
C GLU A 107 3.89 12.70 6.50
N LYS A 108 4.38 13.95 6.52
CA LYS A 108 5.11 14.51 7.67
C LYS A 108 4.15 15.04 8.74
N ASN A 109 4.70 15.35 9.92
CA ASN A 109 4.08 16.21 10.94
C ASN A 109 2.78 15.68 11.59
N GLY A 110 2.71 14.38 11.87
CA GLY A 110 1.60 13.77 12.62
C GLY A 110 0.36 13.45 11.78
N ALA A 111 0.38 13.77 10.49
CA ALA A 111 -0.60 13.25 9.55
C ALA A 111 -0.31 11.77 9.24
N ILE A 112 -1.37 10.97 9.06
CA ILE A 112 -1.31 9.50 8.93
C ILE A 112 -1.36 9.08 7.45
N GLY A 113 -1.17 10.03 6.51
CA GLY A 113 -1.14 9.77 5.09
C GLY A 113 -0.04 8.78 4.75
N TYR A 114 -0.42 7.68 4.10
CA TYR A 114 0.48 6.57 3.83
C TYR A 114 0.17 5.94 2.48
N VAL A 115 1.21 5.70 1.69
CA VAL A 115 1.16 4.94 0.44
C VAL A 115 2.25 3.91 0.44
N SER A 116 1.90 2.69 0.04
CA SER A 116 2.82 1.58 -0.19
C SER A 116 2.61 1.02 -1.58
N LEU A 117 3.67 0.95 -2.37
CA LEU A 117 3.63 0.44 -3.73
C LEU A 117 4.64 -0.70 -3.88
N THR A 118 4.17 -1.84 -4.37
CA THR A 118 5.02 -2.99 -4.68
C THR A 118 5.25 -3.09 -6.18
N PHE A 119 6.52 -3.13 -6.58
CA PHE A 119 6.95 -3.28 -7.96
C PHE A 119 7.66 -4.62 -8.14
N ALA A 120 7.44 -5.24 -9.29
CA ALA A 120 8.22 -6.38 -9.76
C ALA A 120 8.99 -5.99 -11.03
N GLU A 121 10.17 -6.59 -11.21
CA GLU A 121 10.99 -6.41 -12.41
C GLU A 121 10.44 -7.27 -13.56
N PHE A 122 10.17 -6.63 -14.69
CA PHE A 122 9.81 -7.25 -15.97
C PHE A 122 10.77 -6.72 -17.04
N ASP A 123 11.55 -7.61 -17.64
CA ASP A 123 12.53 -7.26 -18.69
C ASP A 123 13.47 -6.10 -18.29
N GLY A 124 13.91 -6.09 -17.02
CA GLY A 124 14.79 -5.06 -16.47
C GLY A 124 14.09 -3.76 -16.04
N VAL A 125 12.75 -3.70 -16.12
CA VAL A 125 11.95 -2.53 -15.74
C VAL A 125 11.05 -2.86 -14.57
N TYR A 126 11.10 -2.07 -13.49
CA TYR A 126 10.21 -2.24 -12.35
C TYR A 126 8.83 -1.64 -12.65
N LYS A 127 7.78 -2.48 -12.57
CA LYS A 127 6.40 -2.09 -12.83
C LYS A 127 5.51 -2.41 -11.63
N LEU A 128 4.52 -1.57 -11.39
CA LEU A 128 3.62 -1.66 -10.25
C LEU A 128 2.72 -2.89 -10.35
N ILE A 129 2.77 -3.76 -9.33
CA ILE A 129 1.95 -4.99 -9.26
C ILE A 129 0.97 -5.00 -8.09
N SER A 130 1.17 -4.15 -7.09
CA SER A 130 0.25 -3.98 -5.97
C SER A 130 0.41 -2.61 -5.33
N LYS A 131 -0.69 -2.09 -4.77
CA LYS A 131 -0.73 -0.77 -4.14
C LYS A 131 -1.61 -0.80 -2.90
N TYR A 132 -1.20 -0.06 -1.89
CA TYR A 132 -1.99 0.20 -0.70
C TYR A 132 -1.89 1.68 -0.34
N HIS A 133 -2.99 2.25 0.15
CA HIS A 133 -2.97 3.59 0.72
C HIS A 133 -3.96 3.73 1.88
N SER A 134 -3.70 4.70 2.75
CA SER A 134 -4.61 5.04 3.84
C SER A 134 -4.49 6.51 4.22
N ASN A 135 -5.62 7.08 4.67
CA ASN A 135 -5.71 8.44 5.20
C ASN A 135 -5.20 9.50 4.22
N LEU A 136 -5.40 9.26 2.92
CA LEU A 136 -5.10 10.26 1.90
C LEU A 136 -6.24 11.29 1.81
N THR A 137 -5.88 12.50 1.39
CA THR A 137 -6.87 13.53 1.06
C THR A 137 -7.62 13.17 -0.21
N SER A 138 -8.89 13.59 -0.30
CA SER A 138 -9.72 13.49 -1.50
C SER A 138 -10.77 14.59 -1.49
N TYR A 139 -11.17 15.06 -2.68
CA TYR A 139 -12.32 15.96 -2.83
C TYR A 139 -13.65 15.26 -2.53
N GLU A 140 -13.69 13.93 -2.54
CA GLU A 140 -14.89 13.13 -2.22
C GLU A 140 -15.18 13.10 -0.70
N ILE A 141 -14.24 13.56 0.13
CA ILE A 141 -14.44 13.66 1.58
C ILE A 141 -15.48 14.76 1.87
N LYS A 142 -16.64 14.35 2.37
CA LYS A 142 -17.75 15.21 2.77
C LYS A 142 -18.09 14.94 4.23
N VAL A 143 -17.79 15.89 5.10
CA VAL A 143 -18.03 15.81 6.55
C VAL A 143 -18.81 17.02 7.04
N ASP A 144 -19.64 16.82 8.06
CA ASP A 144 -20.30 17.90 8.78
C ASP A 144 -19.35 18.47 9.85
N LYS A 145 -18.96 19.73 9.66
CA LYS A 145 -18.06 20.47 10.55
C LYS A 145 -18.80 21.22 11.67
N ASN A 146 -20.12 21.16 11.74
CA ASN A 146 -20.90 21.82 12.78
C ASN A 146 -20.77 21.05 14.12
N PRO A 147 -20.17 21.67 15.16
CA PRO A 147 -20.00 21.00 16.46
C PRO A 147 -21.31 20.83 17.24
N ASN A 148 -22.37 21.57 16.89
CA ASN A 148 -23.67 21.55 17.57
C ASN A 148 -24.77 20.89 16.72
N ARG A 149 -24.39 20.06 15.74
CA ARG A 149 -25.36 19.37 14.88
C ARG A 149 -26.28 18.45 15.68
N GLY A 150 -27.48 18.23 15.17
CA GLY A 150 -28.36 17.19 15.69
C GLY A 150 -27.74 15.81 15.50
N PHE A 151 -27.96 14.91 16.46
CA PHE A 151 -27.57 13.51 16.35
C PHE A 151 -28.82 12.67 16.09
N LEU A 152 -29.08 12.39 14.81
CA LEU A 152 -30.33 11.77 14.34
C LEU A 152 -30.31 10.23 14.38
N TRP A 153 -29.22 9.64 14.86
CA TRP A 153 -29.08 8.19 14.95
C TRP A 153 -29.93 7.61 16.08
N THR A 154 -30.67 6.55 15.77
CA THR A 154 -31.39 5.71 16.73
C THR A 154 -30.91 4.26 16.62
N GLN A 155 -31.05 3.49 17.70
CA GLN A 155 -30.68 2.06 17.66
C GLN A 155 -31.51 1.30 16.62
N GLU A 156 -32.82 1.59 16.52
CA GLU A 156 -33.71 1.00 15.51
C GLU A 156 -33.22 1.26 14.08
N TYR A 157 -32.80 2.50 13.78
CA TYR A 157 -32.28 2.81 12.45
C TYR A 157 -30.97 2.07 12.18
N ILE A 158 -30.05 2.01 13.15
CA ILE A 158 -28.80 1.24 13.04
C ILE A 158 -29.11 -0.22 12.76
N ASP A 159 -30.05 -0.82 13.50
CA ASP A 159 -30.42 -2.23 13.37
C ASP A 159 -31.04 -2.52 11.99
N SER A 160 -31.80 -1.58 11.43
CA SER A 160 -32.39 -1.69 10.08
C SER A 160 -31.37 -1.71 8.93
N LEU A 161 -30.15 -1.19 9.15
CA LEU A 161 -29.12 -1.16 8.10
C LEU A 161 -28.69 -2.56 7.68
N VAL A 162 -28.67 -2.81 6.38
CA VAL A 162 -28.25 -4.08 5.79
C VAL A 162 -26.74 -4.10 5.60
N ILE A 163 -26.10 -5.18 6.04
CA ILE A 163 -24.69 -5.46 5.80
C ILE A 163 -24.54 -6.28 4.52
N GLY A 164 -23.70 -5.79 3.61
CA GLY A 164 -23.28 -6.48 2.40
C GLY A 164 -21.98 -7.26 2.58
N ALA A 165 -21.23 -7.38 1.50
CA ALA A 165 -19.91 -8.00 1.46
C ALA A 165 -18.87 -7.02 0.89
N ARG A 166 -17.59 -7.35 1.03
CA ARG A 166 -16.48 -6.53 0.53
C ARG A 166 -16.60 -6.29 -0.98
N GLU A 167 -16.93 -7.32 -1.76
CA GLU A 167 -16.90 -7.29 -3.22
C GLU A 167 -18.04 -8.15 -3.81
N GLY A 168 -18.40 -7.88 -5.06
CA GLY A 168 -19.27 -8.75 -5.86
C GLY A 168 -20.73 -8.84 -5.40
N THR A 169 -21.24 -7.82 -4.70
CA THR A 169 -22.63 -7.81 -4.24
C THR A 169 -23.31 -6.45 -4.38
N ASP A 170 -24.59 -6.48 -4.73
CA ASP A 170 -25.52 -5.37 -4.66
C ASP A 170 -26.15 -5.19 -3.27
N LYS A 171 -25.82 -6.07 -2.31
CA LYS A 171 -26.32 -6.00 -0.94
C LYS A 171 -25.53 -4.98 -0.11
N GLY A 172 -26.19 -4.50 0.95
CA GLY A 172 -25.64 -3.51 1.86
C GLY A 172 -26.28 -2.15 1.63
N THR A 173 -26.66 -1.49 2.72
CA THR A 173 -27.25 -0.14 2.65
C THR A 173 -26.25 0.83 2.02
N VAL A 174 -26.75 1.68 1.12
CA VAL A 174 -25.92 2.63 0.38
C VAL A 174 -25.56 3.82 1.27
N TYR A 175 -24.31 4.28 1.19
CA TYR A 175 -23.86 5.42 1.98
C TYR A 175 -24.72 6.68 1.79
N ASP A 176 -25.08 7.01 0.55
CA ASP A 176 -25.86 8.21 0.24
C ASP A 176 -27.29 8.15 0.81
N GLU A 177 -27.87 6.96 0.95
CA GLU A 177 -29.16 6.75 1.64
C GLU A 177 -29.02 7.07 3.14
N ILE A 178 -27.94 6.61 3.76
CA ILE A 178 -27.64 6.91 5.16
C ILE A 178 -27.44 8.41 5.34
N VAL A 179 -26.64 9.06 4.49
CA VAL A 179 -26.43 10.51 4.54
C VAL A 179 -27.73 11.28 4.38
N SER A 180 -28.64 10.83 3.50
CA SER A 180 -29.94 11.47 3.31
C SER A 180 -30.84 11.40 4.54
N ASN A 181 -30.72 10.32 5.33
CA ASN A 181 -31.54 10.11 6.53
C ASN A 181 -30.97 10.77 7.80
N VAL A 182 -29.65 10.73 7.99
CA VAL A 182 -29.01 11.18 9.25
C VAL A 182 -27.96 12.28 9.09
N GLY A 183 -27.71 12.72 7.85
CA GLY A 183 -26.71 13.74 7.53
C GLY A 183 -25.30 13.18 7.32
N LEU A 184 -24.36 14.10 7.10
CA LEU A 184 -22.94 13.77 6.88
C LEU A 184 -22.24 13.37 8.19
N PRO A 185 -21.22 12.50 8.13
CA PRO A 185 -20.43 12.11 9.29
C PRO A 185 -19.51 13.24 9.75
N LEU A 186 -18.94 13.10 10.96
CA LEU A 186 -17.92 14.03 11.46
C LEU A 186 -16.54 13.71 10.90
N TYR A 187 -16.25 12.42 10.80
CA TYR A 187 -14.98 11.93 10.28
C TYR A 187 -15.26 10.96 9.13
N GLN A 188 -14.44 11.07 8.10
CA GLN A 188 -14.46 10.18 6.95
C GLN A 188 -13.01 9.98 6.51
N THR A 189 -12.63 8.71 6.33
CA THR A 189 -11.31 8.34 5.82
C THR A 189 -11.45 7.31 4.72
N PHE A 190 -10.50 7.35 3.79
CA PHE A 190 -10.38 6.38 2.72
C PHE A 190 -9.09 5.59 2.86
N SER A 191 -9.20 4.30 2.58
CA SER A 191 -8.09 3.39 2.36
C SER A 191 -8.36 2.60 1.09
N GLY A 192 -7.30 2.06 0.50
CA GLY A 192 -7.42 1.22 -0.66
C GLY A 192 -6.34 0.17 -0.72
N GLU A 193 -6.71 -0.97 -1.25
CA GLU A 193 -5.86 -2.11 -1.52
C GLU A 193 -6.12 -2.55 -2.95
N ASP A 194 -5.11 -2.41 -3.80
CA ASP A 194 -5.15 -2.72 -5.22
C ASP A 194 -6.32 -2.02 -5.95
N LYS A 195 -7.36 -2.77 -6.30
CA LYS A 195 -8.56 -2.25 -6.98
C LYS A 195 -9.69 -1.92 -6.01
N GLN A 196 -9.57 -2.35 -4.76
CA GLN A 196 -10.63 -2.25 -3.77
C GLN A 196 -10.46 -1.00 -2.92
N LEU A 197 -11.53 -0.21 -2.82
CA LEU A 197 -11.55 1.01 -1.99
C LEU A 197 -12.46 0.81 -0.78
N GLN A 198 -12.00 1.25 0.38
CA GLN A 198 -12.71 1.23 1.65
C GLN A 198 -12.91 2.66 2.14
N MET A 199 -14.09 2.92 2.70
CA MET A 199 -14.43 4.17 3.35
C MET A 199 -14.87 3.87 4.78
N ARG A 200 -14.29 4.57 5.75
CA ARG A 200 -14.73 4.54 7.14
C ARG A 200 -15.33 5.89 7.48
N VAL A 201 -16.50 5.87 8.12
CA VAL A 201 -17.14 7.08 8.63
C VAL A 201 -17.49 6.95 10.11
N THR A 202 -17.37 8.06 10.81
CA THR A 202 -17.72 8.15 12.23
C THR A 202 -18.68 9.31 12.45
N TYR A 203 -19.82 8.97 13.01
CA TYR A 203 -20.79 9.90 13.56
C TYR A 203 -20.58 9.97 15.06
N HIS A 204 -20.36 11.18 15.59
CA HIS A 204 -20.26 11.40 17.03
C HIS A 204 -21.45 12.21 17.52
N ASN A 205 -22.00 11.86 18.68
CA ASN A 205 -23.05 12.63 19.34
C ASN A 205 -22.41 13.76 20.16
N PRO A 206 -22.55 15.03 19.74
CA PRO A 206 -21.94 16.17 20.45
C PRO A 206 -22.54 16.40 21.84
N HIS A 207 -23.68 15.79 22.15
CA HIS A 207 -24.40 15.94 23.43
C HIS A 207 -24.28 14.72 24.35
N SER A 208 -23.49 13.71 23.96
CA SER A 208 -23.33 12.46 24.70
C SER A 208 -22.86 12.64 26.15
N PHE A 209 -22.02 13.66 26.42
CA PHE A 209 -21.57 13.95 27.79
C PHE A 209 -22.70 14.37 28.75
N LYS A 210 -23.79 14.94 28.23
CA LYS A 210 -24.93 15.39 29.04
C LYS A 210 -25.98 14.29 29.22
N ASN A 211 -25.96 13.26 28.38
CA ASN A 211 -26.96 12.18 28.35
C ASN A 211 -26.25 10.82 28.15
N PRO A 212 -25.79 10.17 29.23
CA PRO A 212 -24.99 8.94 29.14
C PRO A 212 -25.76 7.75 28.54
N ASP A 213 -27.09 7.79 28.60
CA ASP A 213 -27.97 6.74 28.05
C ASP A 213 -28.20 6.88 26.53
N GLN A 214 -27.74 7.99 25.93
CA GLN A 214 -27.82 8.19 24.48
C GLN A 214 -26.61 7.57 23.78
N LEU A 215 -26.85 7.11 22.55
CA LEU A 215 -25.80 6.73 21.61
C LEU A 215 -24.74 7.83 21.53
N LYS A 216 -23.49 7.44 21.76
CA LYS A 216 -22.30 8.28 21.73
C LYS A 216 -21.71 8.35 20.34
N SER A 217 -21.71 7.23 19.61
CA SER A 217 -21.19 7.21 18.25
C SER A 217 -21.73 6.07 17.39
N VAL A 218 -21.65 6.26 16.09
CA VAL A 218 -21.87 5.22 15.08
C VAL A 218 -20.68 5.20 14.14
N ASN A 219 -20.02 4.06 14.02
CA ASN A 219 -18.91 3.81 13.12
C ASN A 219 -19.36 2.85 12.05
N LEU A 220 -19.18 3.23 10.79
CA LEU A 220 -19.59 2.44 9.65
C LEU A 220 -18.41 2.26 8.70
N GLU A 221 -18.34 1.09 8.07
CA GLU A 221 -17.36 0.80 7.03
C GLU A 221 -18.08 0.39 5.75
N PHE A 222 -17.58 0.92 4.64
CA PHE A 222 -18.11 0.70 3.31
C PHE A 222 -17.00 0.24 2.38
N TYR A 223 -17.37 -0.57 1.41
CA TYR A 223 -16.52 -0.87 0.26
C TYR A 223 -17.17 -0.37 -1.03
N LYS A 224 -16.36 0.22 -1.90
CA LYS A 224 -16.81 0.66 -3.22
C LYS A 224 -16.98 -0.57 -4.11
N GLN A 225 -18.20 -0.80 -4.57
CA GLN A 225 -18.52 -1.92 -5.46
C GLN A 225 -18.20 -1.59 -6.92
N GLU A 226 -18.28 -2.59 -7.78
CA GLU A 226 -18.03 -2.46 -9.23
C GLU A 226 -18.97 -1.45 -9.91
N ASP A 227 -20.19 -1.29 -9.38
CA ASP A 227 -21.18 -0.30 -9.81
C ASP A 227 -20.82 1.14 -9.39
N GLY A 228 -19.72 1.33 -8.65
CA GLY A 228 -19.24 2.60 -8.12
C GLY A 228 -19.86 3.01 -6.78
N THR A 229 -20.79 2.22 -6.24
CA THR A 229 -21.55 2.53 -5.02
C THR A 229 -20.81 2.13 -3.76
N TRP A 230 -20.86 2.98 -2.74
CA TRP A 230 -20.37 2.66 -1.40
C TRP A 230 -21.43 1.86 -0.63
N ARG A 231 -21.18 0.57 -0.39
CA ARG A 231 -22.11 -0.32 0.33
C ARG A 231 -21.57 -0.71 1.70
N LEU A 232 -22.47 -0.67 2.69
CA LEU A 232 -22.16 -0.94 4.08
C LEU A 232 -21.72 -2.40 4.27
N VAL A 233 -20.61 -2.62 4.96
CA VAL A 233 -20.10 -3.97 5.30
C VAL A 233 -19.93 -4.19 6.81
N SER A 234 -19.87 -3.11 7.59
CA SER A 234 -19.69 -3.19 9.03
C SER A 234 -20.33 -1.99 9.70
N LYS A 235 -21.00 -2.22 10.84
CA LYS A 235 -21.60 -1.19 11.67
C LYS A 235 -21.29 -1.48 13.13
N GLN A 236 -20.92 -0.43 13.87
CA GLN A 236 -20.69 -0.47 15.31
C GLN A 236 -21.27 0.78 15.94
N SER A 237 -21.93 0.63 17.08
CA SER A 237 -22.44 1.74 17.88
C SER A 237 -21.99 1.64 19.33
N GLN A 238 -21.86 2.80 19.97
CA GLN A 238 -21.49 2.96 21.38
C GLN A 238 -22.35 4.05 22.01
#